data_AF-A0A7K2MVH3-F1
#
_entry.id   AF-A0A7K2MVH3-F1
#
_cell.length_a   1.000
_cell.length_b   1.000
_cell.length_c   1.000
_cell.angle_alpha   90.00
_cell.angle_beta   90.00
_cell.angle_gamma   90.00
#
_symmetry.space_group_name_H-M   'P 1'
#
loop_
_entity.id
_entity.type
_entity.pdbx_description
1 polymer ?
#
loop_
_entity_poly.entity_id
_entity_poly.type
_entity_poly.pdbx_seq_one_letter_code
_entity_poly.pdbx_strand_id
1 'polypeptide(L)'
;GGTILIGASRERVGFDTTMNPAVVARLAAQACRLFPFLRGVHLMRTYRGFRPYCPDHLPVVGPDPRVPGVVHACGHEGAGIGLAPATGALVTAHLLGRP
;
A
#
# COMPACT_ATOMS: atom_id res chain seq x y z
N GLY A 1 -20.18 4.92 -17.25
CA GLY A 1 -20.15 4.03 -16.07
C GLY A 1 -18.70 3.71 -15.78
N GLY A 2 -18.22 4.07 -14.60
CA GLY A 2 -16.85 3.80 -14.16
C GLY A 2 -16.84 3.34 -12.71
N THR A 3 -15.75 2.72 -12.28
CA THR A 3 -15.57 2.28 -10.89
C THR A 3 -15.02 3.42 -10.05
N ILE A 4 -15.52 3.56 -8.84
CA ILE A 4 -15.01 4.51 -7.85
C ILE A 4 -14.32 3.69 -6.75
N LEU A 5 -13.02 3.94 -6.55
CA LEU A 5 -12.28 3.36 -5.44
C LEU A 5 -12.33 4.28 -4.24
N ILE A 6 -12.87 3.79 -3.13
CA ILE A 6 -12.96 4.51 -1.85
C ILE A 6 -12.04 3.83 -0.86
N GLY A 7 -11.08 4.58 -0.34
CA GLY A 7 -10.13 4.09 0.63
C GLY A 7 -9.24 5.20 1.19
N ALA A 8 -8.35 4.90 2.12
CA ALA A 8 -8.16 3.59 2.78
C ALA A 8 -8.26 3.74 4.31
N SER A 9 -8.37 2.62 5.01
CA SER A 9 -8.09 2.56 6.46
C SER A 9 -6.61 2.23 6.72
N ARG A 10 -6.17 2.47 7.96
CA ARG A 10 -4.92 1.92 8.52
C ARG A 10 -5.26 1.31 9.87
N GLU A 11 -4.88 0.06 10.06
CA GLU A 11 -5.21 -0.75 11.22
C GLU A 11 -3.95 -1.54 11.63
N ARG A 12 -3.67 -1.62 12.93
CA ARG A 12 -2.55 -2.39 13.49
C ARG A 12 -3.08 -3.71 14.06
N VAL A 13 -3.38 -4.65 13.17
CA VAL A 13 -4.02 -5.95 13.50
C VAL A 13 -3.12 -7.16 13.22
N GLY A 14 -1.82 -6.93 13.02
CA GLY A 14 -0.90 -7.96 12.56
C GLY A 14 -1.31 -8.49 11.18
N PHE A 15 -1.38 -9.82 11.03
CA PHE A 15 -1.79 -10.50 9.80
C PHE A 15 -3.21 -11.09 9.87
N ASP A 16 -4.04 -10.68 10.85
CA ASP A 16 -5.46 -11.03 10.88
C ASP A 16 -6.09 -10.61 9.56
N THR A 17 -6.71 -11.53 8.80
CA THR A 17 -7.33 -11.30 7.48
C THR A 17 -8.83 -11.03 7.52
N THR A 18 -9.44 -10.96 8.71
CA THR A 18 -10.88 -10.69 8.86
C THR A 18 -11.26 -9.29 8.35
N MET A 19 -12.38 -9.17 7.66
CA MET A 19 -12.90 -7.87 7.22
C MET A 19 -13.71 -7.25 8.35
N ASN A 20 -13.41 -6.00 8.73
CA ASN A 20 -14.18 -5.28 9.75
C ASN A 20 -15.33 -4.47 9.08
N PRO A 21 -16.60 -4.86 9.24
CA PRO A 21 -17.72 -4.16 8.60
C PRO A 21 -17.86 -2.70 9.08
N ALA A 22 -17.45 -2.40 10.31
CA ALA A 22 -17.51 -1.05 10.86
C ALA A 22 -16.55 -0.09 10.12
N VAL A 23 -15.39 -0.59 9.68
CA VAL A 23 -14.44 0.20 8.87
C VAL A 23 -15.01 0.50 7.49
N VAL A 24 -15.65 -0.50 6.86
CA VAL A 24 -16.33 -0.33 5.56
C VAL A 24 -17.44 0.71 5.68
N ALA A 25 -18.31 0.58 6.68
CA ALA A 25 -19.41 1.53 6.92
C ALA A 25 -18.88 2.95 7.16
N ARG A 26 -17.79 3.09 7.92
CA ARG A 26 -17.15 4.39 8.17
C ARG A 26 -16.60 5.04 6.89
N LEU A 27 -15.90 4.27 6.04
CA LEU A 27 -15.37 4.77 4.76
C LEU A 27 -16.51 5.18 3.81
N ALA A 28 -17.58 4.39 3.72
CA ALA A 28 -18.76 4.72 2.92
C ALA A 28 -19.45 5.99 3.42
N ALA A 29 -19.63 6.12 4.75
CA ALA A 29 -20.20 7.33 5.34
C ALA A 29 -19.33 8.57 5.10
N GLN A 30 -18.00 8.45 5.17
CA GLN A 30 -17.06 9.52 4.84
C GLN A 30 -17.20 9.95 3.37
N ALA A 31 -17.23 9.00 2.45
CA ALA A 31 -17.39 9.28 1.03
C ALA A 31 -18.75 9.93 0.71
N CYS A 32 -19.85 9.44 1.31
CA CYS A 32 -21.19 10.02 1.11
C CYS A 32 -21.35 11.43 1.71
N ARG A 33 -20.52 11.82 2.68
CA ARG A 33 -20.47 13.20 3.18
C ARG A 33 -19.82 14.14 2.18
N LEU A 34 -18.76 13.70 1.52
CA LEU A 34 -18.04 14.48 0.50
C LEU A 34 -18.76 14.49 -0.85
N PHE A 35 -19.36 13.36 -1.20
CA PHE A 35 -20.01 13.12 -2.49
C PHE A 35 -21.39 12.49 -2.26
N PRO A 36 -22.44 13.31 -2.02
CA PRO A 36 -23.77 12.81 -1.66
C PRO A 36 -24.41 11.85 -2.67
N PHE A 37 -24.08 11.98 -3.96
CA PHE A 37 -24.60 11.11 -5.01
C PHE A 37 -24.19 9.63 -4.80
N LEU A 38 -23.13 9.36 -4.04
CA LEU A 38 -22.68 8.00 -3.74
C LEU A 38 -23.67 7.20 -2.87
N ARG A 39 -24.63 7.86 -2.21
CA ARG A 39 -25.66 7.16 -1.40
C ARG A 39 -26.55 6.23 -2.23
N GLY A 40 -26.74 6.53 -3.51
CA GLY A 40 -27.53 5.72 -4.44
C GLY A 40 -26.72 4.72 -5.25
N VAL A 41 -25.40 4.62 -5.01
CA VAL A 41 -24.51 3.76 -5.80
C VAL A 41 -24.32 2.42 -5.10
N HIS A 42 -24.37 1.32 -5.86
CA HIS A 42 -24.14 -0.02 -5.34
C HIS A 42 -22.66 -0.28 -5.03
N LEU A 43 -22.40 -0.85 -3.84
CA LEU A 43 -21.09 -1.36 -3.48
C LEU A 43 -20.80 -2.64 -4.27
N MET A 44 -19.83 -2.59 -5.19
CA MET A 44 -19.47 -3.76 -6.01
C MET A 44 -18.65 -4.80 -5.22
N ARG A 45 -17.67 -4.35 -4.45
CA ARG A 45 -16.74 -5.21 -3.70
C ARG A 45 -16.04 -4.42 -2.61
N THR A 46 -15.64 -5.13 -1.56
CA THR A 46 -14.63 -4.66 -0.60
C THR A 46 -13.39 -5.55 -0.68
N TYR A 47 -12.23 -4.97 -0.38
CA TYR A 47 -11.00 -5.72 -0.25
C TYR A 47 -10.10 -5.04 0.77
N ARG A 48 -9.11 -5.79 1.23
CA ARG A 48 -8.09 -5.34 2.17
C ARG A 48 -6.73 -5.86 1.73
N GLY A 49 -5.68 -5.24 2.22
CA GLY A 49 -4.31 -5.64 1.96
C GLY A 49 -3.39 -5.16 3.07
N PHE A 50 -2.26 -5.85 3.24
CA PHE A 50 -1.22 -5.43 4.17
C PHE A 50 -0.27 -4.46 3.48
N ARG A 51 0.11 -3.40 4.19
CA ARG A 51 1.14 -2.47 3.74
C ARG A 51 2.47 -2.91 4.35
N PRO A 52 3.49 -3.28 3.55
CA PRO A 52 4.80 -3.60 4.09
C PRO A 52 5.44 -2.30 4.59
N TYR A 53 5.43 -2.07 5.89
CA TYR A 53 5.98 -0.86 6.50
C TYR A 53 7.20 -1.21 7.37
N CYS A 54 8.16 -0.30 7.44
CA CYS A 54 9.27 -0.36 8.38
C CYS A 54 9.05 0.59 9.56
N PRO A 55 9.60 0.28 10.76
CA PRO A 55 9.42 1.11 11.95
C PRO A 55 9.90 2.57 11.81
N ASP A 56 10.88 2.81 10.95
CA ASP A 56 11.42 4.14 10.62
C ASP A 56 10.67 4.84 9.48
N HIS A 57 9.65 4.19 8.91
CA HIS A 57 8.85 4.65 7.79
C HIS A 57 9.60 4.86 6.47
N LEU A 58 10.81 4.31 6.33
CA LEU A 58 11.59 4.35 5.10
C LEU A 58 11.54 2.99 4.36
N PRO A 59 11.55 2.99 3.02
CA PRO A 59 11.78 1.76 2.26
C PRO A 59 13.17 1.18 2.55
N VAL A 60 13.27 -0.14 2.54
CA VAL A 60 14.54 -0.86 2.63
C VAL A 60 14.98 -1.22 1.22
N VAL A 61 15.96 -0.49 0.70
CA VAL A 61 16.49 -0.65 -0.66
C VAL A 61 18.01 -0.68 -0.61
N GLY A 62 18.62 -1.78 -1.08
CA GLY A 62 20.09 -1.93 -1.12
C GLY A 62 20.60 -3.29 -0.62
N PRO A 63 21.92 -3.49 -0.59
CA PRO A 63 22.53 -4.78 -0.25
C PRO A 63 22.27 -5.18 1.20
N ASP A 64 22.11 -6.49 1.46
CA ASP A 64 22.09 -7.00 2.83
C ASP A 64 23.53 -6.99 3.40
N PRO A 65 23.75 -6.38 4.58
CA PRO A 65 25.08 -6.28 5.17
C PRO A 65 25.63 -7.62 5.70
N ARG A 66 24.80 -8.65 5.82
CA ARG A 66 25.14 -9.96 6.40
C ARG A 66 25.20 -11.07 5.35
N VAL A 67 24.53 -10.91 4.20
CA VAL A 67 24.43 -11.95 3.17
C VAL A 67 24.91 -11.38 1.82
N PRO A 68 26.15 -11.70 1.40
CA PRO A 68 26.68 -11.25 0.12
C PRO A 68 25.78 -11.66 -1.05
N GLY A 69 25.52 -10.71 -1.96
CA GLY A 69 24.71 -10.94 -3.16
C GLY A 69 23.19 -10.81 -2.96
N VAL A 70 22.70 -10.58 -1.74
CA VAL A 70 21.29 -10.29 -1.49
C VAL A 70 21.04 -8.77 -1.53
N VAL A 71 19.99 -8.36 -2.23
CA VAL A 71 19.54 -6.96 -2.33
C VAL A 71 18.09 -6.86 -1.89
N HIS A 72 17.79 -5.94 -0.98
CA HIS A 72 16.45 -5.62 -0.51
C HIS A 72 15.76 -4.60 -1.42
N ALA A 73 14.45 -4.75 -1.57
CA ALA A 73 13.58 -3.81 -2.29
C ALA A 73 12.16 -3.90 -1.71
N CYS A 74 11.99 -3.50 -0.45
CA CYS A 74 10.73 -3.66 0.29
C CYS A 74 10.44 -2.49 1.24
N GLY A 75 9.36 -2.57 2.02
CA GLY A 75 9.06 -1.59 3.08
C GLY A 75 8.37 -0.30 2.62
N HIS A 76 7.89 -0.22 1.38
CA HIS A 76 7.36 1.01 0.78
C HIS A 76 5.98 1.48 1.28
N GLU A 77 5.37 0.80 2.24
CA GLU A 77 4.04 1.09 2.79
C GLU A 77 3.00 1.32 1.66
N GLY A 78 2.31 2.46 1.66
CA GLY A 78 1.34 2.89 0.65
C GLY A 78 1.96 3.72 -0.48
N ALA A 79 3.27 3.97 -0.45
CA ALA A 79 3.98 4.69 -1.51
C ALA A 79 4.54 3.74 -2.59
N GLY A 80 4.43 2.42 -2.39
CA GLY A 80 5.06 1.41 -3.25
C GLY A 80 4.78 1.56 -4.75
N ILE A 81 3.55 1.85 -5.15
CA ILE A 81 3.22 2.05 -6.59
C ILE A 81 3.97 3.25 -7.16
N GLY A 82 4.01 4.38 -6.44
CA GLY A 82 4.69 5.59 -6.89
C GLY A 82 6.21 5.46 -6.87
N LEU A 83 6.76 4.71 -5.91
CA LEU A 83 8.21 4.52 -5.74
C LEU A 83 8.77 3.34 -6.54
N ALA A 84 7.94 2.50 -7.16
CA ALA A 84 8.38 1.31 -7.88
C ALA A 84 9.39 1.62 -9.00
N PRO A 85 9.19 2.64 -9.86
CA PRO A 85 10.17 2.95 -10.92
C PRO A 85 11.53 3.35 -10.36
N ALA A 86 11.56 4.23 -9.35
CA ALA A 86 12.80 4.68 -8.73
C ALA A 86 13.52 3.54 -8.00
N THR A 87 12.78 2.69 -7.29
CA THR A 87 13.34 1.51 -6.62
C THR A 87 13.95 0.54 -7.65
N GLY A 88 13.26 0.28 -8.75
CA GLY A 88 13.77 -0.56 -9.83
C GLY A 88 15.05 -0.01 -10.45
N ALA A 89 15.12 1.31 -10.67
CA ALA A 89 16.32 1.98 -11.19
C ALA A 89 17.50 1.84 -10.22
N LEU A 90 17.30 2.09 -8.92
CA LEU A 90 18.35 1.97 -7.90
C LEU A 90 18.87 0.54 -7.77
N VAL A 91 17.98 -0.45 -7.74
CA VAL A 91 18.38 -1.87 -7.69
C VAL A 91 19.15 -2.27 -8.94
N THR A 92 18.70 -1.84 -10.12
CA THR A 92 19.39 -2.13 -11.39
C THR A 92 20.78 -1.49 -11.43
N ALA A 93 20.89 -0.22 -11.02
CA ALA A 93 22.17 0.48 -10.94
C ALA A 93 23.15 -0.26 -10.01
N HIS A 94 22.68 -0.66 -8.82
CA HIS A 94 23.47 -1.45 -7.88
C HIS A 94 23.95 -2.78 -8.47
N LEU A 95 23.06 -3.55 -9.09
CA LEU A 95 23.39 -4.86 -9.68
C LEU A 95 24.37 -4.76 -10.86
N LEU A 96 24.34 -3.66 -11.61
CA LEU A 96 25.23 -3.42 -12.75
C LEU A 96 26.51 -2.65 -12.37
N GLY A 97 26.68 -2.26 -11.10
CA GLY A 97 27.81 -1.43 -10.66
C GLY A 97 27.82 -0.03 -11.26
N ARG A 98 26.64 0.54 -11.52
CA ARG A 98 26.44 1.87 -12.11
C ARG A 98 26.04 2.87 -11.02
N PRO A 99 26.37 4.16 -11.18
CA PRO A 99 25.84 5.21 -10.31
C PRO A 99 24.31 5.31 -10.40
#